data_AF-A0A947IHC7-F1
#
_entry.id   AF-A0A947IHC7-F1
#
_cell.length_a   1.000
_cell.length_b   1.000
_cell.length_c   1.000
_cell.angle_alpha   90.00
_cell.angle_beta   90.00
_cell.angle_gamma   90.00
#
_symmetry.space_group_name_H-M   'P 1'
#
loop_
_entity.id
_entity.type
_entity.pdbx_description
1 polymer ?
#
loop_
_entity_poly.entity_id
_entity_poly.type
_entity_poly.pdbx_seq_one_letter_code
_entity_poly.pdbx_strand_id
1 'polypeptide(L)'
;MTDSRFDLILTGNIAPGVSREAAINKLAALFKRPVEQIDKLLNGKPSRIRKDLNQAELQRYQQAFNNIGVITKVMAATPTPVQTAESKILPSSNLSLCPNGTPVLTADEREHPPLSAPDTDHLSIADIGQTLAESDSIPPVPAPDTTHLSLTAVGTNLLPPAAPQVFTAPQNSHLSLCGVGTPLLDEKPNVTYRTPNTEHLKLL
;
A
#
# COMPACT_ATOMS: atom_id res chain seq x y z
N MET A 1 19.78 8.36 20.90
CA MET A 1 18.34 8.20 20.62
C MET A 1 18.22 7.31 19.40
N THR A 2 17.49 6.20 19.49
CA THR A 2 17.58 5.05 18.57
C THR A 2 16.80 5.32 17.28
N ASP A 3 17.52 5.45 16.17
CA ASP A 3 16.99 5.66 14.81
C ASP A 3 16.54 4.31 14.22
N SER A 4 15.48 3.73 14.80
CA SER A 4 14.93 2.45 14.32
C SER A 4 14.05 2.69 13.10
N ARG A 5 14.53 2.26 11.93
CA ARG A 5 13.77 2.32 10.67
C ARG A 5 13.04 1.00 10.43
N PHE A 6 11.84 1.08 9.89
CA PHE A 6 10.99 -0.08 9.66
C PHE A 6 10.55 -0.13 8.20
N ASP A 7 10.52 -1.34 7.66
CA ASP A 7 9.99 -1.60 6.34
C ASP A 7 8.63 -2.28 6.48
N LEU A 8 7.63 -1.72 5.79
CA LEU A 8 6.27 -2.26 5.81
C LEU A 8 6.01 -3.04 4.53
N ILE A 9 5.83 -4.35 4.68
CA ILE A 9 5.58 -5.29 3.60
C ILE A 9 4.14 -5.75 3.66
N LEU A 10 3.45 -5.66 2.52
CA LEU A 10 2.07 -6.12 2.38
C LEU A 10 2.09 -7.51 1.74
N THR A 11 1.52 -8.48 2.44
CA THR A 11 1.63 -9.90 2.08
C THR A 11 0.64 -10.32 0.98
N GLY A 12 -0.14 -9.38 0.43
CA GLY A 12 -1.18 -9.63 -0.58
C GLY A 12 -2.46 -10.29 -0.04
N ASN A 13 -2.44 -10.78 1.21
CA ASN A 13 -3.57 -11.47 1.81
C ASN A 13 -4.48 -10.51 2.61
N ILE A 14 -5.79 -10.62 2.38
CA ILE A 14 -6.84 -9.84 3.03
C ILE A 14 -7.38 -10.66 4.21
N ALA A 15 -7.62 -10.02 5.34
CA ALA A 15 -8.21 -10.66 6.52
C ALA A 15 -9.66 -11.08 6.23
N PRO A 16 -10.16 -12.17 6.86
CA PRO A 16 -11.52 -12.63 6.66
C PRO A 16 -12.52 -11.59 7.20
N GLY A 17 -13.43 -11.12 6.34
CA GLY A 17 -14.49 -10.18 6.71
C GLY A 17 -14.45 -8.81 6.03
N VAL A 18 -13.46 -8.51 5.19
CA VAL A 18 -13.41 -7.26 4.40
C VAL A 18 -13.41 -7.55 2.90
N SER A 19 -14.30 -6.90 2.15
CA SER A 19 -14.39 -7.00 0.70
C SER A 19 -13.16 -6.36 0.03
N ARG A 20 -12.62 -7.06 -0.97
CA ARG A 20 -11.41 -6.69 -1.72
C ARG A 20 -11.44 -5.26 -2.23
N GLU A 21 -12.57 -4.85 -2.80
CA GLU A 21 -12.80 -3.48 -3.28
C GLU A 21 -12.76 -2.43 -2.16
N ALA A 22 -13.34 -2.74 -1.01
CA ALA A 22 -13.33 -1.84 0.14
C ALA A 22 -11.91 -1.71 0.73
N ALA A 23 -11.13 -2.79 0.74
CA ALA A 23 -9.73 -2.74 1.15
C ALA A 23 -8.89 -1.89 0.18
N ILE A 24 -9.07 -2.07 -1.13
CA ILE A 24 -8.35 -1.32 -2.18
C ILE A 24 -8.65 0.18 -2.09
N ASN A 25 -9.92 0.57 -1.98
CA ASN A 25 -10.31 1.97 -1.88
C ASN A 25 -9.71 2.66 -0.65
N LYS A 26 -9.73 1.99 0.50
CA LYS A 26 -9.13 2.53 1.75
C LYS A 26 -7.61 2.61 1.66
N LEU A 27 -6.95 1.63 1.04
CA LEU A 27 -5.50 1.66 0.81
C LEU A 27 -5.08 2.75 -0.18
N ALA A 28 -5.84 2.92 -1.27
CA ALA A 28 -5.62 3.96 -2.27
C ALA A 28 -5.69 5.37 -1.65
N ALA A 29 -6.67 5.61 -0.77
CA ALA A 29 -6.81 6.87 -0.05
C ALA A 29 -5.62 7.16 0.89
N LEU A 30 -5.13 6.15 1.61
CA LEU A 30 -4.00 6.29 2.53
C LEU A 30 -2.67 6.52 1.81
N PHE A 31 -2.47 5.88 0.66
CA PHE A 31 -1.22 5.95 -0.10
C PHE A 31 -1.24 6.97 -1.24
N LYS A 32 -2.36 7.69 -1.43
CA LYS A 32 -2.57 8.62 -2.56
C LYS A 32 -2.19 7.98 -3.90
N ARG A 33 -2.55 6.70 -4.07
CA ARG A 33 -2.14 5.87 -5.20
C ARG A 33 -3.40 5.34 -5.89
N PRO A 34 -3.44 5.26 -7.23
CA PRO A 34 -4.61 4.77 -7.94
C PRO A 34 -4.95 3.33 -7.54
N VAL A 35 -6.26 3.05 -7.47
CA VAL A 35 -6.82 1.75 -7.08
C VAL A 35 -6.25 0.59 -7.92
N GLU A 36 -5.90 0.84 -9.19
CA GLU A 36 -5.30 -0.16 -10.08
C GLU A 36 -3.88 -0.58 -9.67
N GLN A 37 -3.07 0.35 -9.15
CA GLN A 37 -1.72 0.04 -8.67
C GLN A 37 -1.76 -0.71 -7.34
N ILE A 38 -2.78 -0.45 -6.52
CA ILE A 38 -3.03 -1.17 -5.28
C ILE A 38 -3.56 -2.58 -5.59
N ASP A 39 -4.49 -2.74 -6.54
CA ASP A 39 -5.05 -4.03 -6.96
C ASP A 39 -3.96 -4.97 -7.50
N LYS A 40 -3.06 -4.47 -8.37
CA LYS A 40 -1.87 -5.21 -8.85
C LYS A 40 -0.91 -5.59 -7.73
N LEU A 41 -0.86 -4.80 -6.65
CA LEU A 41 -0.03 -5.07 -5.48
C LEU A 41 -0.60 -6.17 -4.59
N LEU A 42 -1.94 -6.28 -4.53
CA LEU A 42 -2.64 -7.34 -3.80
C LEU A 42 -2.69 -8.66 -4.60
N ASN A 43 -2.74 -8.59 -5.94
CA ASN A 43 -2.71 -9.76 -6.83
C ASN A 43 -1.30 -10.30 -7.13
N GLY A 44 -0.25 -9.61 -6.68
CA GLY A 44 1.14 -9.95 -6.96
C GLY A 44 1.91 -10.40 -5.72
N LYS A 45 3.12 -10.92 -5.96
CA LYS A 45 4.15 -11.26 -4.95
C LYS A 45 4.23 -10.18 -3.84
N PRO A 46 4.56 -10.56 -2.58
CA PRO A 46 4.61 -9.64 -1.45
C PRO A 46 5.41 -8.38 -1.78
N SER A 47 4.77 -7.21 -1.61
CA SER A 47 5.28 -5.95 -2.12
C SER A 47 5.56 -4.96 -0.99
N ARG A 48 6.74 -4.36 -1.01
CA ARG A 48 7.16 -3.34 -0.06
C ARG A 48 6.50 -2.02 -0.46
N ILE A 49 5.51 -1.59 0.33
CA ILE A 49 4.75 -0.37 0.03
C ILE A 49 5.54 0.87 0.44
N ARG A 50 6.29 0.79 1.54
CA ARG A 50 7.07 1.91 2.05
C ARG A 50 8.31 1.46 2.79
N LYS A 51 9.37 2.24 2.62
CA LYS A 51 10.70 2.06 3.23
C LYS A 51 10.99 3.19 4.20
N ASP A 52 11.82 2.92 5.20
CA ASP A 52 12.34 3.92 6.16
C ASP A 52 11.25 4.58 7.04
N LEU A 53 10.27 3.82 7.52
CA LEU A 53 9.25 4.34 8.45
C LEU A 53 9.79 4.43 9.88
N ASN A 54 9.51 5.53 10.57
CA ASN A 54 9.79 5.67 12.00
C ASN A 54 8.75 4.88 12.83
N GLN A 55 9.10 4.46 14.04
CA GLN A 55 8.25 3.65 14.94
C GLN A 55 6.84 4.25 15.13
N ALA A 56 6.75 5.58 15.33
CA ALA A 56 5.48 6.27 15.51
C ALA A 56 4.60 6.25 14.24
N GLU A 57 5.22 6.35 13.06
CA GLU A 57 4.53 6.29 11.79
C GLU A 57 4.09 4.85 11.48
N LEU A 58 4.99 3.88 11.67
CA LEU A 58 4.71 2.46 11.51
C LEU A 58 3.49 2.03 12.32
N GLN A 59 3.39 2.46 13.57
CA GLN A 59 2.28 2.11 14.45
C GLN A 59 0.94 2.71 13.98
N ARG A 60 0.96 3.95 13.47
CA ARG A 60 -0.22 4.56 12.82
C ARG A 60 -0.62 3.81 11.55
N TYR A 61 0.37 3.41 10.74
CA TYR A 61 0.11 2.59 9.55
C TYR A 61 -0.44 1.22 9.92
N GLN A 62 0.14 0.54 10.92
CA GLN A 62 -0.32 -0.76 11.40
C GLN A 62 -1.77 -0.71 11.89
N GLN A 63 -2.15 0.33 12.64
CA GLN A 63 -3.54 0.58 13.05
C GLN A 63 -4.46 0.80 11.85
N ALA A 64 -4.04 1.60 10.88
CA ALA A 64 -4.80 1.83 9.65
C ALA A 64 -5.00 0.53 8.85
N PHE A 65 -3.96 -0.30 8.72
CA PHE A 65 -4.05 -1.60 8.05
C PHE A 65 -4.93 -2.60 8.80
N ASN A 66 -4.91 -2.59 10.14
CA ASN A 66 -5.78 -3.42 10.95
C ASN A 66 -7.26 -3.03 10.77
N ASN A 67 -7.56 -1.73 10.73
CA ASN A 67 -8.89 -1.19 10.44
C ASN A 67 -9.36 -1.48 9.00
N ILE A 68 -8.43 -1.69 8.07
CA ILE A 68 -8.71 -2.04 6.67
C ILE A 68 -8.81 -3.58 6.50
N GLY A 69 -8.37 -4.36 7.49
CA GLY A 69 -8.40 -5.81 7.45
C GLY A 69 -7.36 -6.39 6.49
N VAL A 70 -6.13 -5.87 6.49
CA VAL A 70 -5.05 -6.39 5.63
C VAL A 70 -3.93 -6.98 6.47
N ILE A 71 -3.46 -8.18 6.09
CA ILE A 71 -2.37 -8.86 6.78
C ILE A 71 -1.05 -8.21 6.36
N THR A 72 -0.54 -7.33 7.21
CA THR A 72 0.75 -6.68 7.04
C THR A 72 1.82 -7.39 7.87
N LYS A 73 2.98 -7.61 7.26
CA LYS A 73 4.15 -8.14 7.96
C LYS A 73 5.12 -6.98 8.18
N VAL A 74 5.32 -6.64 9.44
CA VAL A 74 6.29 -5.64 9.85
C VAL A 74 7.64 -6.32 9.95
N MET A 75 8.62 -5.89 9.15
CA MET A 75 10.01 -6.24 9.38
C MET A 75 10.71 -5.03 10.01
N ALA A 76 11.24 -5.22 11.22
CA ALA A 76 12.21 -4.29 11.76
C ALA A 76 13.42 -4.30 10.83
N ALA A 77 13.78 -3.13 10.26
CA ALA A 77 15.09 -2.99 9.66
C ALA A 77 16.05 -2.89 10.84
N THR A 78 16.45 -4.06 11.34
CA THR A 78 17.57 -4.13 12.26
C THR A 78 18.75 -3.51 11.50
N PRO A 79 19.38 -2.43 12.00
CA PRO A 79 20.77 -2.22 11.67
C PRO A 79 21.45 -3.47 12.20
N THR A 80 21.88 -4.36 11.32
CA THR A 80 22.61 -5.56 11.71
C THR A 80 23.81 -5.08 12.52
N PRO A 81 23.91 -5.28 13.85
CA PRO A 81 25.24 -5.47 14.38
C PRO A 81 25.71 -6.74 13.70
N VAL A 82 26.91 -6.71 13.14
CA VAL A 82 27.60 -7.92 12.70
C VAL A 82 27.66 -8.88 13.88
N GLN A 83 26.68 -9.76 13.98
CA GLN A 83 26.70 -10.85 14.93
C GLN A 83 27.53 -11.91 14.21
N THR A 84 28.83 -11.87 14.48
CA THR A 84 29.78 -12.92 14.17
C THR A 84 29.26 -14.19 14.81
N ALA A 85 28.41 -14.90 14.07
CA ALA A 85 28.14 -16.30 14.33
C ALA A 85 29.42 -17.03 13.95
N GLU A 86 30.30 -17.25 14.92
CA GLU A 86 31.29 -18.32 14.87
C GLU A 86 30.53 -19.65 14.79
N SER A 87 30.08 -20.00 13.59
CA SER A 87 29.92 -21.41 13.25
C SER A 87 31.31 -21.97 13.05
N LYS A 88 31.73 -22.79 14.02
CA LYS A 88 32.80 -23.76 13.87
C LYS A 88 32.38 -24.74 12.76
N ILE A 89 32.72 -24.42 11.51
CA ILE A 89 32.54 -25.32 10.37
C ILE A 89 33.85 -26.10 10.19
N LEU A 90 33.76 -27.42 10.31
CA LEU A 90 34.82 -28.36 9.97
C LEU A 90 35.23 -28.18 8.49
N PRO A 91 36.52 -28.31 8.13
CA PRO A 91 36.98 -27.96 6.79
C PRO A 91 36.61 -29.06 5.81
N SER A 92 35.50 -28.87 5.09
CA SER A 92 35.25 -29.60 3.85
C SER A 92 34.58 -28.68 2.84
N SER A 93 35.33 -27.66 2.41
CA SER A 93 35.36 -27.07 1.07
C SER A 93 36.22 -25.81 1.11
N ASN A 94 37.25 -25.73 0.26
CA ASN A 94 38.11 -24.54 0.10
C ASN A 94 37.40 -23.40 -0.64
N LEU A 95 36.09 -23.20 -0.38
CA LEU A 95 35.29 -22.19 -1.04
C LEU A 95 35.02 -21.08 -0.03
N SER A 96 35.81 -20.01 -0.12
CA SER A 96 35.64 -18.80 0.68
C SER A 96 34.79 -17.80 -0.08
N LEU A 97 33.83 -17.18 0.60
CA LEU A 97 33.03 -16.09 0.04
C LEU A 97 33.85 -14.79 0.08
N CYS A 98 33.80 -14.02 -0.99
CA CYS A 98 34.34 -12.67 -1.01
C CYS A 98 33.42 -11.71 -0.22
N PRO A 99 33.95 -10.56 0.26
CA PRO A 99 33.15 -9.53 0.90
C PRO A 99 31.96 -9.09 0.03
N ASN A 100 30.92 -8.56 0.69
CA ASN A 100 29.77 -8.01 -0.01
C ASN A 100 30.18 -6.85 -0.94
N GLY A 101 29.61 -6.83 -2.15
CA GLY A 101 29.94 -5.85 -3.17
C GLY A 101 31.10 -6.24 -4.09
N THR A 102 31.74 -7.40 -3.88
CA THR A 102 32.71 -7.93 -4.86
C THR A 102 31.97 -8.30 -6.15
N PRO A 103 32.37 -7.75 -7.32
CA PRO A 103 31.70 -8.06 -8.59
C PRO A 103 31.89 -9.53 -8.95
N VAL A 104 30.81 -10.18 -9.40
CA VAL A 104 30.80 -11.61 -9.76
C VAL A 104 31.62 -11.89 -11.02
N LEU A 105 31.66 -10.93 -11.95
CA LEU A 105 32.45 -10.98 -13.18
C LEU A 105 33.38 -9.77 -13.22
N THR A 106 34.61 -9.99 -13.69
CA THR A 106 35.54 -8.91 -14.03
C THR A 106 35.05 -8.14 -15.27
N ALA A 107 35.64 -6.98 -15.57
CA ALA A 107 35.23 -6.18 -16.72
C ALA A 107 35.46 -6.89 -18.07
N ASP A 108 36.44 -7.78 -18.13
CA ASP A 108 36.83 -8.54 -19.32
C ASP A 108 35.93 -9.76 -19.53
N GLU A 109 35.43 -10.36 -18.45
CA GLU A 109 34.49 -11.48 -18.48
C GLU A 109 33.03 -11.05 -18.77
N ARG A 110 32.77 -9.75 -18.83
CA ARG A 110 31.45 -9.26 -19.23
C ARG A 110 31.33 -9.34 -20.75
N GLU A 111 30.42 -10.20 -21.20
CA GLU A 111 29.94 -10.21 -22.58
C GLU A 111 29.41 -8.83 -22.97
N HIS A 112 30.06 -8.18 -23.93
CA HIS A 112 29.56 -6.98 -24.58
C HIS A 112 28.97 -7.39 -25.93
N PRO A 113 27.63 -7.46 -26.07
CA PRO A 113 27.04 -7.73 -27.38
C PRO A 113 27.49 -6.64 -28.36
N PRO A 114 27.72 -6.98 -29.65
CA PRO A 114 28.11 -5.99 -30.64
C PRO A 114 27.05 -4.88 -30.69
N LEU A 115 27.49 -3.64 -30.50
CA LEU A 115 26.62 -2.47 -30.61
C LEU A 115 26.28 -2.26 -32.08
N SER A 116 25.08 -2.64 -32.51
CA SER A 116 24.52 -2.15 -33.76
C SER A 116 24.03 -0.72 -33.54
N ALA A 117 24.53 0.22 -34.35
CA ALA A 117 23.96 1.57 -34.38
C ALA A 117 22.49 1.48 -34.81
N PRO A 118 21.57 2.21 -34.14
CA PRO A 118 20.20 2.32 -34.62
C PRO A 118 20.20 3.03 -35.99
N ASP A 119 19.28 2.63 -36.86
CA ASP A 119 19.01 3.35 -38.10
C ASP A 119 18.40 4.72 -37.76
N THR A 120 19.10 5.78 -38.12
CA THR A 120 18.71 7.17 -37.87
C THR A 120 18.28 7.90 -39.14
N ASP A 121 18.17 7.21 -40.28
CA ASP A 121 17.89 7.85 -41.58
C ASP A 121 16.51 8.53 -41.61
N HIS A 122 15.61 8.13 -40.71
CA HIS A 122 14.30 8.76 -40.52
C HIS A 122 14.32 10.08 -39.73
N LEU A 123 15.44 10.43 -39.08
CA LEU A 123 15.54 11.64 -38.25
C LEU A 123 16.00 12.82 -39.10
N SER A 124 15.19 13.88 -39.15
CA SER A 124 15.51 15.15 -39.80
C SER A 124 15.51 16.29 -38.78
N ILE A 125 16.39 17.27 -38.99
CA ILE A 125 16.51 18.48 -38.16
C ILE A 125 16.03 19.65 -39.00
N ALA A 126 15.12 20.47 -38.45
CA ALA A 126 14.71 21.71 -39.09
C ALA A 126 15.82 22.77 -38.99
N ASP A 127 15.87 23.69 -39.95
CA ASP A 127 16.84 24.79 -39.94
C ASP A 127 16.73 25.67 -38.68
N ILE A 128 17.81 26.40 -38.37
CA ILE A 128 17.86 27.32 -37.22
C ILE A 128 16.73 28.35 -37.34
N GLY A 129 15.83 28.36 -36.36
CA GLY A 129 14.68 29.27 -36.30
C GLY A 129 13.38 28.70 -36.91
N GLN A 130 13.41 27.50 -37.49
CA GLN A 130 12.20 26.77 -37.88
C GLN A 130 11.65 25.93 -36.72
N THR A 131 10.32 25.84 -36.64
CA THR A 131 9.66 24.98 -35.66
C THR A 131 9.79 23.52 -36.09
N LEU A 132 10.22 22.64 -35.17
CA LEU A 132 10.46 21.22 -35.44
C LEU A 132 9.18 20.37 -35.48
N ALA A 133 8.03 21.00 -35.69
CA ALA A 133 6.73 20.36 -35.63
C ALA A 133 6.14 20.20 -37.03
N GLU A 134 5.78 18.97 -37.41
CA GLU A 134 4.71 18.74 -38.36
C GLU A 134 3.41 19.24 -37.71
N SER A 135 3.13 20.53 -37.89
CA SER A 135 1.75 21.00 -37.81
C SER A 135 1.04 20.47 -39.04
N ASP A 136 0.74 19.17 -39.04
CA ASP A 136 -0.32 18.64 -39.88
C ASP A 136 -1.56 19.42 -39.48
N SER A 137 -1.93 20.39 -40.31
CA SER A 137 -2.99 21.34 -40.03
C SER A 137 -4.30 20.57 -40.13
N ILE A 138 -4.65 19.85 -39.05
CA ILE A 138 -5.89 19.10 -38.94
C ILE A 138 -7.01 20.10 -39.29
N PRO A 139 -7.82 19.83 -40.33
CA PRO A 139 -8.90 20.73 -40.68
C PRO A 139 -9.82 20.90 -39.47
N PRO A 140 -10.35 22.12 -39.21
CA PRO A 140 -11.20 22.35 -38.05
C PRO A 140 -12.38 21.38 -38.09
N VAL A 141 -12.56 20.61 -37.01
CA VAL A 141 -13.69 19.69 -36.90
C VAL A 141 -15.02 20.47 -36.96
N PRO A 142 -16.07 19.93 -37.58
CA PRO A 142 -17.37 20.58 -37.61
C PRO A 142 -17.91 20.78 -36.19
N ALA A 143 -18.62 21.90 -35.98
CA ALA A 143 -19.23 22.20 -34.68
C ALA A 143 -20.29 21.14 -34.32
N PRO A 144 -20.43 20.76 -33.03
CA PRO A 144 -21.44 19.83 -32.59
C PRO A 144 -22.85 20.41 -32.76
N ASP A 145 -23.84 19.55 -33.03
CA ASP A 145 -25.25 19.96 -33.12
C ASP A 145 -25.80 20.30 -31.73
N THR A 146 -26.17 21.56 -31.53
CA THR A 146 -26.75 22.07 -30.28
C THR A 146 -28.26 22.29 -30.35
N THR A 147 -28.94 21.85 -31.41
CA THR A 147 -30.38 22.11 -31.64
C THR A 147 -31.28 21.53 -30.53
N HIS A 148 -30.79 20.53 -29.80
CA HIS A 148 -31.50 19.92 -28.67
C HIS A 148 -31.38 20.69 -27.34
N LEU A 149 -30.53 21.71 -27.25
CA LEU A 149 -30.34 22.47 -26.02
C LEU A 149 -31.36 23.62 -25.94
N SER A 150 -32.27 23.57 -24.97
CA SER A 150 -33.19 24.68 -24.66
C SER A 150 -32.92 25.24 -23.28
N LEU A 151 -32.96 26.58 -23.17
CA LEU A 151 -32.86 27.28 -21.89
C LEU A 151 -34.23 27.83 -21.53
N THR A 152 -34.61 27.65 -20.27
CA THR A 152 -35.79 28.31 -19.70
C THR A 152 -35.45 29.76 -19.34
N ALA A 153 -36.47 30.60 -19.16
CA ALA A 153 -36.29 32.01 -18.83
C ALA A 153 -35.46 32.20 -17.56
N VAL A 154 -34.70 33.29 -17.48
CA VAL A 154 -33.90 33.61 -16.29
C VAL A 154 -34.76 33.61 -15.01
N GLY A 155 -34.28 32.94 -13.96
CA GLY A 155 -34.99 32.82 -12.69
C GLY A 155 -36.01 31.67 -12.61
N THR A 156 -36.17 30.87 -13.67
CA THR A 156 -36.96 29.64 -13.59
C THR A 156 -36.20 28.54 -12.85
N ASN A 157 -36.82 27.97 -11.82
CA ASN A 157 -36.25 26.84 -11.10
C ASN A 157 -36.49 25.55 -11.90
N LEU A 158 -35.42 24.97 -12.45
CA LEU A 158 -35.46 23.75 -13.26
C LEU A 158 -35.71 22.47 -12.44
N LEU A 159 -35.49 22.53 -11.13
CA LEU A 159 -35.69 21.40 -10.22
C LEU A 159 -36.94 21.62 -9.38
N PRO A 160 -37.82 20.61 -9.22
CA PRO A 160 -38.86 20.68 -8.22
C PRO A 160 -38.23 20.81 -6.83
N PRO A 161 -38.83 21.58 -5.90
CA PRO A 161 -38.32 21.67 -4.54
C PRO A 161 -38.27 20.28 -3.92
N ALA A 162 -37.13 19.95 -3.30
CA ALA A 162 -36.96 18.66 -2.65
C ALA A 162 -38.07 18.46 -1.60
N ALA A 163 -38.75 17.31 -1.67
CA ALA A 163 -39.75 16.98 -0.67
C ALA A 163 -39.12 17.00 0.73
N PRO A 164 -39.79 17.56 1.75
CA PRO A 164 -39.29 17.54 3.11
C PRO A 164 -39.11 16.08 3.55
N GLN A 165 -37.84 15.69 3.75
CA GLN A 165 -37.49 14.39 4.31
C GLN A 165 -37.87 14.41 5.79
N VAL A 166 -38.89 13.65 6.17
CA VAL A 166 -39.27 13.47 7.57
C VAL A 166 -38.27 12.51 8.20
N PHE A 167 -37.32 13.02 8.98
CA PHE A 167 -36.47 12.18 9.82
C PHE A 167 -37.29 11.68 11.00
N THR A 168 -37.68 10.41 10.99
CA THR A 168 -38.24 9.76 12.17
C THR A 168 -37.09 9.47 13.13
N ALA A 169 -37.16 10.02 14.35
CA ALA A 169 -36.20 9.70 15.39
C ALA A 169 -36.24 8.18 15.68
N PRO A 170 -35.09 7.52 15.90
CA PRO A 170 -35.08 6.10 16.24
C PRO A 170 -35.82 5.86 17.56
N GLN A 171 -36.65 4.82 17.60
CA GLN A 171 -37.37 4.41 18.81
C GLN A 171 -36.38 3.87 19.84
N ASN A 172 -35.99 4.72 20.80
CA ASN A 172 -35.04 4.41 21.87
C ASN A 172 -35.72 4.14 23.23
N SER A 173 -37.05 4.02 23.26
CA SER A 173 -37.85 3.85 24.47
C SER A 173 -37.55 2.56 25.28
N HIS A 174 -36.86 1.58 24.68
CA HIS A 174 -36.42 0.35 25.36
C HIS A 174 -35.02 0.47 25.99
N LEU A 175 -34.26 1.53 25.69
CA LEU A 175 -32.90 1.71 26.22
C LEU A 175 -32.97 2.44 27.57
N SER A 176 -32.60 1.73 28.64
CA SER A 176 -32.45 2.28 29.98
C SER A 176 -31.00 2.18 30.43
N LEU A 177 -30.44 3.27 30.96
CA LEU A 177 -29.12 3.30 31.57
C LEU A 177 -29.26 3.03 33.08
N CYS A 178 -28.46 2.11 33.60
CA CYS A 178 -28.33 1.94 35.04
C CYS A 178 -27.61 3.15 35.67
N GLY A 179 -27.89 3.42 36.94
CA GLY A 179 -27.28 4.54 37.67
C GLY A 179 -25.75 4.43 37.75
N VAL A 180 -25.07 5.57 37.91
CA VAL A 180 -23.61 5.61 38.05
C VAL A 180 -23.14 4.68 39.17
N GLY A 181 -22.12 3.86 38.88
CA GLY A 181 -21.57 2.90 39.84
C GLY A 181 -22.21 1.50 39.83
N THR A 182 -23.19 1.25 38.96
CA THR A 182 -23.67 -0.13 38.72
C THR A 182 -22.62 -0.95 37.93
N PRO A 183 -22.29 -2.17 38.37
CA PRO A 183 -21.35 -3.02 37.65
C PRO A 183 -21.92 -3.43 36.29
N LEU A 184 -21.07 -3.47 35.26
CA LEU A 184 -21.48 -3.78 33.88
C LEU A 184 -21.99 -5.22 33.71
N LEU A 185 -21.55 -6.13 34.58
CA LEU A 185 -21.96 -7.54 34.59
C LEU A 185 -22.50 -7.87 35.98
N ASP A 186 -23.58 -8.66 36.02
CA ASP A 186 -24.17 -9.17 37.28
C ASP A 186 -23.23 -10.13 38.01
N GLU A 187 -22.42 -10.90 37.27
CA GLU A 187 -21.43 -11.81 37.83
C GLU A 187 -20.07 -11.66 37.14
N LYS A 188 -19.00 -11.78 37.94
CA LYS A 188 -17.64 -11.78 37.41
C LYS A 188 -17.41 -13.11 36.66
N PRO A 189 -16.99 -13.09 35.39
CA PRO A 189 -16.75 -14.32 34.64
C PRO A 189 -15.70 -15.17 35.36
N ASN A 190 -16.03 -16.44 35.61
CA ASN A 190 -15.10 -17.40 36.17
C ASN A 190 -14.09 -17.81 35.09
N VAL A 191 -12.99 -17.07 35.00
CA VAL A 191 -11.90 -17.38 34.08
C VAL A 191 -11.08 -18.53 34.67
N THR A 192 -11.28 -19.74 34.12
CA THR A 192 -10.42 -20.88 34.45
C THR A 192 -9.12 -20.77 33.66
N TYR A 193 -8.01 -20.50 34.35
CA TYR A 193 -6.69 -20.48 33.74
C TYR A 193 -6.17 -21.92 33.56
N ARG A 194 -5.69 -22.25 32.36
CA ARG A 194 -4.94 -23.50 32.13
C ARG A 194 -3.56 -23.36 32.77
N THR A 195 -3.19 -24.27 33.66
CA THR A 195 -1.83 -24.31 34.19
C THR A 195 -0.83 -24.55 33.04
N PRO A 196 0.25 -23.76 32.94
CA PRO A 196 1.28 -24.01 31.94
C PRO A 196 1.97 -25.34 32.22
N ASN A 197 2.31 -26.08 31.16
CA ASN A 197 3.00 -27.37 31.28
C ASN A 197 4.47 -27.12 31.66
N THR A 198 4.90 -27.62 32.82
CA THR A 198 6.26 -27.45 33.36
C THR A 198 7.15 -28.68 33.18
N GLU A 199 6.71 -29.71 32.43
CA GLU A 199 7.44 -30.99 32.25
C GLU A 199 8.83 -30.80 31.63
N HIS A 200 9.07 -29.70 30.91
CA HIS A 200 10.35 -29.38 30.28
C HIS A 200 11.40 -28.74 31.21
N LEU A 201 11.06 -28.42 32.46
CA LEU A 201 11.98 -27.81 33.42
C LEU A 201 12.67 -28.91 34.25
N LYS A 202 13.79 -29.44 33.74
CA LYS A 202 14.73 -30.25 34.54
C LYS A 202 15.91 -29.38 34.98
N LEU A 203 16.10 -29.24 36.30
CA LEU A 203 17.36 -28.72 36.84
C LEU A 203 18.43 -29.82 36.69
N LEU A 204 19.52 -29.50 36.00
CA LEU A 204 20.78 -30.26 35.98
C LEU A 204 21.68 -29.79 37.12
#